data_AF-A0A7G2CCP4-F1
#
_entry.id   AF-A0A7G2CCP4-F1
#
_cell.length_a   1.000
_cell.length_b   1.000
_cell.length_c   1.000
_cell.angle_alpha   90.00
_cell.angle_beta   90.00
_cell.angle_gamma   90.00
#
_symmetry.space_group_name_H-M   'P 1'
#
loop_
_entity.id
_entity.type
_entity.pdbx_description
1 polymer ?
#
loop_
_entity_poly.entity_id
_entity_poly.type
_entity_poly.pdbx_seq_one_letter_code
_entity_poly.pdbx_strand_id
1 'polypeptide(L)'
;MFRFTTPALKKLQPLGNRVLVKRTQAAKQTKAGILIPEQVAGKINEGTVVAVAAANKDWTPTVKVNDTVLLPEYGGAAVKVEGEEFFLYDEMTLLGVLTE
;
A
#
# COMPACT_ATOMS: atom_id res chain seq x y z
N MET A 1 -9.56 -0.35 27.74
CA MET A 1 -8.19 -0.90 27.61
C MET A 1 -8.05 -1.45 26.19
N PHE A 2 -7.69 -0.61 25.22
CA PHE A 2 -7.47 -1.04 23.84
C PHE A 2 -6.16 -0.42 23.36
N ARG A 3 -5.07 -1.17 23.54
CA ARG A 3 -3.78 -0.90 22.93
C ARG A 3 -3.48 -2.06 22.00
N PHE A 4 -3.72 -1.85 20.70
CA PHE A 4 -3.15 -2.70 19.66
C PHE A 4 -2.44 -1.79 18.66
N THR A 5 -1.16 -1.59 18.94
CA THR A 5 -0.20 -0.81 18.16
C THR A 5 0.50 -1.69 17.12
N THR A 6 0.39 -1.28 15.86
CA THR A 6 1.46 -1.05 14.86
C THR A 6 2.68 -1.99 14.82
N PRO A 7 3.00 -2.48 13.61
CA PRO A 7 4.18 -1.99 12.87
C PRO A 7 3.73 -1.53 11.46
N ALA A 8 4.34 -0.65 10.68
CA ALA A 8 5.63 0.01 10.72
C ALA A 8 5.53 1.39 10.04
N LEU A 9 5.09 2.40 10.77
CA LEU A 9 5.50 3.80 10.59
C LEU A 9 5.06 4.52 11.86
N LYS A 10 5.90 4.48 12.90
CA LYS A 10 5.65 5.14 14.19
C LYS A 10 5.38 6.65 14.08
N LYS A 11 5.54 7.24 12.89
CA LYS A 11 5.40 8.67 12.61
C LYS A 11 4.17 9.06 11.80
N LEU A 12 3.49 8.12 11.13
CA LEU A 12 2.33 8.44 10.29
C LEU A 12 1.20 7.43 10.51
N GLN A 13 0.14 7.87 11.17
CA GLN A 13 -1.07 7.10 11.35
C GLN A 13 -2.14 7.61 10.36
N PRO A 14 -2.60 6.79 9.41
CA PRO A 14 -3.73 7.16 8.56
C PRO A 14 -5.01 7.33 9.39
N LEU A 15 -5.84 8.31 9.02
CA LEU A 15 -7.09 8.67 9.70
C LEU A 15 -8.31 8.30 8.86
N GLY A 16 -9.46 8.12 9.50
CA GLY A 16 -10.70 7.76 8.80
C GLY A 16 -10.59 6.36 8.20
N ASN A 17 -10.86 6.24 6.89
CA ASN A 17 -10.83 4.95 6.18
C ASN A 17 -9.62 4.84 5.23
N ARG A 18 -8.52 5.49 5.62
CA ARG A 18 -7.31 5.60 4.80
C ARG A 18 -6.35 4.45 5.05
N VAL A 19 -5.62 4.09 4.01
CA VAL A 19 -4.64 3.02 3.99
C VAL A 19 -3.34 3.57 3.40
N LEU A 20 -2.24 3.35 4.10
CA LEU A 20 -0.91 3.71 3.63
C LEU A 20 -0.28 2.51 2.94
N VAL A 21 0.13 2.70 1.69
CA VAL A 21 0.68 1.66 0.83
C VAL A 21 2.05 2.10 0.32
N LYS A 22 2.99 1.16 0.30
CA LYS A 22 4.27 1.29 -0.39
C LYS A 22 4.17 0.56 -1.73
N ARG A 23 4.34 1.28 -2.84
CA ARG A 23 4.31 0.67 -4.18
C ARG A 23 5.46 -0.31 -4.34
N THR A 24 5.17 -1.48 -4.91
CA THR A 24 6.19 -2.47 -5.21
C THR A 24 6.99 -1.98 -6.41
N GLN A 25 8.32 -1.95 -6.31
CA GLN A 25 9.16 -1.63 -7.45
C GLN A 25 9.16 -2.80 -8.44
N ALA A 26 9.05 -2.50 -9.74
CA ALA A 26 9.12 -3.51 -10.77
C ALA A 26 10.40 -4.34 -10.65
N ALA A 27 10.24 -5.66 -10.60
CA ALA A 27 11.36 -6.58 -10.64
C ALA A 27 12.16 -6.31 -11.92
N LYS A 28 13.39 -5.82 -11.77
CA LYS A 28 14.29 -5.50 -12.90
C LYS A 28 14.70 -6.73 -13.72
N GLN A 29 14.36 -7.93 -13.26
CA GLN A 29 14.59 -9.20 -13.95
C GLN A 29 13.32 -10.05 -13.91
N THR A 30 12.79 -10.37 -15.08
CA THR A 30 11.77 -11.42 -15.20
C THR A 30 12.45 -12.79 -15.13
N LYS A 31 11.72 -13.82 -14.66
CA LYS A 31 12.23 -15.21 -14.47
C LYS A 31 12.86 -15.84 -15.73
N ALA A 32 12.70 -15.22 -16.91
CA ALA A 32 13.22 -15.68 -18.20
C ALA A 32 14.55 -15.02 -18.62
N GLY A 33 15.17 -14.16 -17.80
CA GLY A 33 16.46 -13.52 -18.13
C GLY A 33 16.36 -12.40 -19.19
N ILE A 34 15.14 -11.98 -19.54
CA ILE A 34 14.89 -10.91 -20.51
C ILE A 34 14.89 -9.58 -19.75
N LEU A 35 15.86 -8.71 -20.07
CA LEU A 35 15.89 -7.32 -19.61
C LEU A 35 14.74 -6.55 -20.27
N ILE A 36 13.70 -6.26 -19.51
CA ILE A 36 12.66 -5.33 -19.95
C ILE A 36 13.25 -3.92 -19.85
N PRO A 37 13.27 -3.13 -20.94
CA PRO A 37 13.69 -1.73 -20.88
C PRO A 37 12.88 -1.00 -19.80
N GLU A 38 13.55 -0.17 -18.99
CA GLU A 38 12.94 0.55 -17.85
C GLU A 38 11.71 1.39 -18.26
N GLN A 39 11.58 1.73 -19.55
CA GLN A 39 10.44 2.44 -20.14
C GLN A 39 9.15 1.60 -20.30
N VAL A 40 9.23 0.26 -20.31
CA VAL A 40 8.09 -0.65 -20.51
C VAL A 40 7.72 -1.39 -19.22
N ALA A 41 8.48 -1.18 -18.14
CA ALA A 41 8.03 -1.52 -16.80
C ALA A 41 6.89 -0.56 -16.41
N GLY A 42 5.69 -0.84 -16.91
CA GLY A 42 4.47 -0.13 -16.55
C GLY A 42 4.40 -0.01 -15.03
N LYS A 43 3.86 1.12 -14.54
CA LYS A 43 3.62 1.32 -13.11
C LYS A 43 2.96 0.06 -12.58
N ILE A 44 3.68 -0.73 -11.79
CA ILE A 44 3.07 -1.89 -11.16
C ILE A 44 2.05 -1.31 -10.21
N ASN A 45 0.79 -1.55 -10.52
CA ASN A 45 -0.35 -1.09 -9.75
C ASN A 45 -0.52 -1.98 -8.51
N GLU A 46 0.56 -2.50 -7.95
CA GLU A 46 0.57 -3.34 -6.77
C GLU A 46 1.38 -2.62 -5.69
N GLY A 47 0.96 -2.79 -4.45
CA GLY A 47 1.71 -2.27 -3.33
C GLY A 47 1.45 -3.06 -2.06
N THR A 48 2.39 -2.95 -1.14
CA THR A 48 2.29 -3.56 0.18
C THR A 48 1.71 -2.56 1.16
N VAL A 49 0.68 -2.97 1.90
CA VAL A 49 0.06 -2.15 2.95
C VAL A 49 1.05 -2.01 4.11
N VAL A 50 1.37 -0.78 4.47
CA VAL A 50 2.31 -0.45 5.55
C VAL A 50 1.59 -0.02 6.82
N ALA A 51 0.45 0.67 6.67
CA ALA A 51 -0.38 1.08 7.79
C ALA A 51 -1.85 1.17 7.37
N VAL A 52 -2.73 0.87 8.32
CA VAL A 52 -4.18 0.94 8.16
C VAL A 52 -4.75 1.83 9.24
N ALA A 53 -5.81 2.57 8.94
CA ALA A 53 -6.48 3.40 9.93
C ALA A 53 -7.09 2.54 11.04
N ALA A 54 -7.32 3.16 12.20
CA ALA A 54 -7.86 2.45 13.35
C ALA A 54 -9.30 1.99 13.07
N ALA A 55 -9.57 0.71 13.36
CA ALA A 55 -10.94 0.19 13.33
C ALA A 55 -11.81 0.99 14.31
N ASN A 56 -13.00 1.36 13.85
CA ASN A 56 -14.04 1.98 14.67
C ASN A 56 -15.18 0.99 14.87
N LYS A 57 -16.10 1.31 15.78
CA LYS A 57 -17.26 0.43 16.08
C LYS A 57 -18.13 0.16 14.84
N ASP A 58 -18.17 1.10 13.90
CA ASP A 58 -18.97 1.05 12.68
C ASP A 58 -18.17 0.66 11.44
N TRP A 59 -16.84 0.54 11.54
CA TRP A 59 -15.98 0.23 10.40
C TRP A 59 -14.78 -0.63 10.83
N THR A 60 -14.71 -1.82 10.24
CA THR A 60 -13.57 -2.72 10.37
C THR A 60 -12.78 -2.72 9.06
N PRO A 61 -11.47 -2.42 9.10
CA PRO A 61 -10.65 -2.53 7.91
C PRO A 61 -10.60 -3.98 7.42
N THR A 62 -10.80 -4.16 6.12
CA THR A 62 -10.73 -5.42 5.39
C THR A 62 -9.29 -5.79 5.08
N VAL A 63 -8.43 -4.78 4.89
CA VAL A 63 -6.99 -4.94 4.62
C VAL A 63 -6.18 -4.96 5.91
N LYS A 64 -5.11 -5.77 5.94
CA LYS A 64 -4.17 -5.85 7.06
C LYS A 64 -2.80 -5.31 6.66
N VAL A 65 -1.99 -5.00 7.67
CA VAL A 65 -0.60 -4.61 7.44
C VAL A 65 0.18 -5.79 6.86
N ASN A 66 1.01 -5.52 5.86
CA ASN A 66 1.75 -6.45 5.01
C ASN A 66 0.93 -7.18 3.94
N ASP A 67 -0.37 -6.88 3.78
CA ASP A 67 -1.11 -7.41 2.64
C ASP A 67 -0.64 -6.75 1.34
N THR A 68 -0.60 -7.54 0.26
CA THR A 68 -0.38 -7.03 -1.09
C THR A 68 -1.73 -6.63 -1.67
N VAL A 69 -1.85 -5.39 -2.11
CA VAL A 69 -3.10 -4.84 -2.66
C VAL A 69 -2.91 -4.33 -4.08
N LEU A 70 -3.96 -4.47 -4.87
CA LEU A 70 -4.05 -3.88 -6.20
C LEU A 70 -4.55 -2.43 -6.05
N LEU A 71 -3.70 -1.51 -6.45
CA LEU A 71 -3.92 -0.08 -6.47
C LEU A 71 -4.63 0.31 -7.78
N PRO A 72 -5.50 1.34 -7.75
CA PRO A 72 -6.02 1.93 -8.98
C PRO A 72 -4.89 2.65 -9.75
N GLU A 73 -5.03 2.76 -11.08
CA GLU A 73 -4.08 3.48 -11.95
C GLU A 73 -3.94 4.96 -11.57
N TYR A 74 -5.03 5.54 -11.04
CA TYR A 74 -5.15 6.93 -10.67
C TYR A 74 -5.69 7.06 -9.24
N GLY A 75 -5.32 8.15 -8.59
CA GLY A 75 -5.70 8.43 -7.21
C GLY A 75 -4.60 8.08 -6.21
N GLY A 76 -4.91 8.35 -4.96
CA GLY A 76 -3.96 8.31 -3.85
C GLY A 76 -3.14 9.58 -3.72
N ALA A 77 -2.88 9.97 -2.47
CA ALA A 77 -2.01 11.09 -2.14
C ALA A 77 -0.58 10.60 -1.90
N ALA A 78 0.39 11.18 -2.61
CA ALA A 78 1.80 10.90 -2.35
C ALA A 78 2.23 11.57 -1.04
N VAL A 79 2.80 10.79 -0.11
CA VAL A 79 3.27 11.25 1.19
C VAL A 79 4.71 10.77 1.36
N LYS A 80 5.63 11.70 1.61
CA LYS A 80 7.03 11.37 1.92
C LYS A 80 7.20 11.31 3.43
N VAL A 81 7.65 10.16 3.94
CA VAL A 81 7.91 9.94 5.36
C VAL A 81 9.30 9.36 5.50
N GLU A 82 10.16 9.98 6.31
CA GLU A 82 11.54 9.52 6.55
C GLU A 82 12.40 9.37 5.28
N GLY A 83 12.09 10.13 4.22
CA GLY A 83 12.79 10.07 2.94
C GLY A 83 12.30 8.95 2.01
N GLU A 84 11.37 8.13 2.45
CA GLU A 84 10.66 7.16 1.62
C GLU A 84 9.33 7.73 1.11
N GLU A 85 8.95 7.35 -0.11
CA GLU A 85 7.70 7.75 -0.74
C GLU A 85 6.63 6.68 -0.53
N PHE A 86 5.54 7.09 0.10
CA PHE A 86 4.35 6.28 0.33
C PHE A 86 3.17 6.88 -0.40
N PHE A 87 2.15 6.06 -0.62
CA PHE A 87 0.89 6.51 -1.18
C PHE A 87 -0.23 6.21 -0.21
N LEU A 88 -1.05 7.22 0.03
CA LEU A 88 -2.19 7.12 0.90
C LEU A 88 -3.45 7.02 0.05
N TYR A 89 -4.16 5.91 0.18
CA TYR A 89 -5.39 5.59 -0.54
C TYR A 89 -6.56 5.51 0.43
N ASP A 90 -7.78 5.67 -0.08
CA ASP A 90 -8.97 5.28 0.66
C ASP A 90 -9.20 3.78 0.44
N GLU A 91 -9.61 3.07 1.49
CA GLU A 91 -9.84 1.62 1.42
C GLU A 91 -10.83 1.25 0.30
N MET A 92 -11.88 2.07 0.09
CA MET A 92 -12.89 1.86 -0.97
C MET A 92 -12.33 1.99 -2.39
N THR A 93 -11.16 2.62 -2.55
CA THR A 93 -10.52 2.79 -3.87
C THR A 93 -9.57 1.65 -4.22
N LEU A 94 -9.23 0.80 -3.25
CA LEU A 94 -8.42 -0.38 -3.50
C LEU A 94 -9.22 -1.38 -4.32
N LEU A 95 -8.61 -1.93 -5.38
CA LEU A 95 -9.28 -2.83 -6.30
C LEU A 95 -9.39 -4.25 -5.74
N GLY A 96 -8.48 -4.64 -4.86
CA GLY A 96 -8.51 -5.94 -4.20
C GLY A 96 -7.24 -6.25 -3.41
N VAL A 97 -7.29 -7.31 -2.62
CA VAL A 97 -6.12 -7.93 -1.97
C VAL A 97 -5.65 -9.08 -2.85
N LEU A 98 -4.37 -9.08 -3.19
CA LEU A 98 -3.72 -10.19 -3.88
C LEU A 98 -3.31 -11.23 -2.84
N THR A 99 -4.09 -12.31 -2.76
CA THR A 99 -3.71 -13.55 -2.07
C THR A 99 -2.99 -14.46 -3.06
N GLU A 100 -1.70 -14.70 -2.82
CA GLU A 100 -0.98 -15.86 -3.38
C GLU A 100 -1.42 -17.17 -2.70
#